data_AF-A0A9X7NIP8-F1
#
_entry.id   AF-A0A9X7NIP8-F1
#
_cell.length_a   1.000
_cell.length_b   1.000
_cell.length_c   1.000
_cell.angle_alpha   90.00
_cell.angle_beta   90.00
_cell.angle_gamma   90.00
#
_symmetry.space_group_name_H-M   'P 1'
#
loop_
_entity.id
_entity.type
_entity.pdbx_description
1 polymer ?
#
loop_
_entity_poly.entity_id
_entity_poly.type
_entity_poly.pdbx_seq_one_letter_code
_entity_poly.pdbx_strand_id
1 'polypeptide(L)'
;MAESFFLPYEYVDVLTNPGLQTSAGRVKLTQYLCKDRGNGGNDSATSFFKNFRWIKDPHGITLNQHVGGREIDLALKGQGNDKTFVKIWNFMLKNKDLLDKYKVEVCGRANKDGSKDVEQTGKIKKLYFDKMSDQAALQQMVQDRFFGMDCIGFIANFLIFTGEWDKYYGVSPRRYPDHVAKTNIDDINEVKPLDFMVWNGHVAMIDWVWEVLDEKRARIDMCQSSSGGPQCNEYVILRRTGGKGLKGGCEFTIDGGTPAPPVRGHFTIWRREGFWY
;
A
#
# COMPACT_ATOMS: atom_id res chain seq x y z
N MET A 1 -1.42 6.84 26.52
CA MET A 1 -0.47 6.96 25.40
C MET A 1 0.12 5.57 25.25
N ALA A 2 0.03 4.97 24.07
CA ALA A 2 0.37 3.57 23.86
C ALA A 2 1.73 3.50 23.19
N GLU A 3 2.64 2.70 23.76
CA GLU A 3 3.85 2.25 23.08
C GLU A 3 3.42 1.43 21.85
N SER A 4 4.07 1.63 20.71
CA SER A 4 3.83 0.75 19.57
C SER A 4 4.63 -0.52 19.79
N PHE A 5 3.94 -1.61 20.10
CA PHE A 5 4.57 -2.93 20.19
C PHE A 5 4.86 -3.54 18.83
N PHE A 6 4.54 -2.82 17.75
CA PHE A 6 4.67 -3.34 16.40
C PHE A 6 5.58 -2.49 15.52
N LEU A 7 6.38 -3.17 14.72
CA LEU A 7 7.20 -2.61 13.65
C LEU A 7 6.48 -2.72 12.29
N PRO A 8 6.79 -1.84 11.33
CA PRO A 8 6.21 -1.86 9.98
C PRO A 8 6.32 -3.23 9.26
N TYR A 9 7.40 -3.99 9.47
CA TYR A 9 7.60 -5.29 8.83
C TYR A 9 6.52 -6.29 9.22
N GLU A 10 6.02 -6.26 10.46
CA GLU A 10 4.99 -7.19 10.92
C GLU A 10 3.69 -6.98 10.14
N TYR A 11 3.38 -5.73 9.80
CA TYR A 11 2.23 -5.44 8.96
C TYR A 11 2.47 -5.81 7.49
N VAL A 12 3.69 -5.66 6.97
CA VAL A 12 4.06 -6.21 5.65
C VAL A 12 3.86 -7.74 5.63
N ASP A 13 4.27 -8.43 6.69
CA ASP A 13 4.10 -9.88 6.84
C ASP A 13 2.61 -10.27 6.88
N VAL A 14 1.78 -9.57 7.65
CA VAL A 14 0.32 -9.80 7.63
C VAL A 14 -0.25 -9.71 6.21
N LEU A 15 0.20 -8.73 5.42
CA LEU A 15 -0.29 -8.50 4.05
C LEU A 15 0.26 -9.49 3.01
N THR A 16 1.46 -10.03 3.21
CA THR A 16 2.21 -10.72 2.16
C THR A 16 2.72 -12.12 2.53
N ASN A 17 2.85 -12.45 3.80
CA ASN A 17 3.42 -13.70 4.29
C ASN A 17 2.66 -14.30 5.51
N PRO A 18 1.78 -15.30 5.30
CA PRO A 18 1.45 -15.96 4.04
C PRO A 18 0.43 -15.19 3.20
N GLY A 19 0.00 -14.01 3.66
CA GLY A 19 -1.06 -13.20 3.07
C GLY A 19 -2.38 -13.29 3.84
N LEU A 20 -3.36 -12.54 3.34
CA LEU A 20 -4.67 -12.35 3.97
C LEU A 20 -5.57 -13.58 3.81
N GLN A 21 -6.19 -14.01 4.90
CA GLN A 21 -7.06 -15.19 4.92
C GLN A 21 -8.42 -14.91 4.26
N THR A 22 -8.79 -15.72 3.28
CA THR A 22 -10.11 -15.71 2.60
C THR A 22 -10.81 -17.07 2.78
N SER A 23 -12.03 -17.22 2.26
CA SER A 23 -12.71 -18.51 2.23
C SER A 23 -12.08 -19.52 1.25
N ALA A 24 -11.21 -19.08 0.35
CA ALA A 24 -10.51 -19.95 -0.61
C ALA A 24 -9.04 -20.20 -0.23
N GLY A 25 -8.53 -19.66 0.88
CA GLY A 25 -7.12 -19.72 1.27
C GLY A 25 -6.50 -18.34 1.42
N ARG A 26 -5.17 -18.26 1.46
CA ARG A 26 -4.45 -17.00 1.67
C ARG A 26 -4.10 -16.32 0.35
N VAL A 27 -4.31 -15.01 0.29
CA VAL A 27 -4.02 -14.17 -0.89
C VAL A 27 -3.05 -13.06 -0.47
N LYS A 28 -1.94 -12.94 -1.18
CA LYS A 28 -0.89 -11.97 -0.88
C LYS A 28 -1.19 -10.65 -1.58
N LEU A 29 -1.11 -9.54 -0.84
CA LEU A 29 -1.28 -8.20 -1.39
C LEU A 29 0.08 -7.64 -1.85
N THR A 30 0.66 -8.24 -2.89
CA THR A 30 2.01 -7.91 -3.40
C THR A 30 1.93 -7.07 -4.67
N GLN A 31 1.06 -6.06 -4.68
CA GLN A 31 0.94 -5.19 -5.83
C GLN A 31 0.69 -3.75 -5.39
N TYR A 32 1.38 -2.84 -6.06
CA TYR A 32 1.12 -1.41 -5.93
C TYR A 32 -0.04 -1.03 -6.84
N LEU A 33 -1.02 -0.34 -6.27
CA LEU A 33 -2.20 0.18 -6.95
C LEU A 33 -2.43 1.60 -6.47
N CYS A 34 -2.52 2.58 -7.37
CA CYS A 34 -2.83 3.96 -7.00
C CYS A 34 -3.85 4.53 -7.99
N LYS A 35 -4.68 5.48 -7.53
CA LYS A 35 -5.63 6.20 -8.39
C LYS A 35 -4.93 6.99 -9.50
N ASP A 36 -3.71 7.46 -9.25
CA ASP A 36 -2.94 8.20 -10.24
C ASP A 36 -2.37 7.25 -11.29
N ARG A 37 -2.76 7.46 -12.55
CA ARG A 37 -2.35 6.63 -13.70
C ARG A 37 -0.85 6.57 -13.86
N GLY A 38 -0.15 7.70 -13.71
CA GLY A 38 1.29 7.77 -13.93
C GLY A 38 2.15 7.06 -12.88
N ASN A 39 1.57 6.76 -11.71
CA ASN A 39 2.30 6.27 -10.54
C ASN A 39 1.97 4.82 -10.16
N GLY A 40 1.01 4.18 -10.84
CA GLY A 40 0.62 2.79 -10.61
C GLY A 40 -0.61 2.39 -11.41
N GLY A 41 -1.56 3.33 -11.55
CA GLY A 41 -2.82 3.14 -12.24
C GLY A 41 -3.73 2.12 -11.55
N ASN A 42 -5.03 2.30 -11.72
CA ASN A 42 -6.05 1.38 -11.21
C ASN A 42 -7.08 1.07 -12.31
N ASP A 43 -6.65 1.11 -13.57
CA ASP A 43 -7.57 1.05 -14.72
C ASP A 43 -8.33 -0.29 -14.78
N SER A 44 -7.67 -1.41 -14.48
CA SER A 44 -8.31 -2.74 -14.34
C SER A 44 -9.41 -2.70 -13.26
N ALA A 45 -9.05 -2.24 -12.06
CA ALA A 45 -9.95 -2.15 -10.91
C ALA A 45 -11.14 -1.21 -11.16
N THR A 46 -10.89 0.00 -11.70
CA THR A 46 -11.93 1.02 -11.91
C THR A 46 -13.01 0.54 -12.87
N SER A 47 -12.61 -0.15 -13.95
CA SER A 47 -13.56 -0.68 -14.93
C SER A 47 -14.51 -1.71 -14.30
N PHE A 48 -13.96 -2.59 -13.46
CA PHE A 48 -14.68 -3.65 -12.78
C PHE A 48 -15.62 -3.09 -11.71
N PHE A 49 -15.09 -2.28 -10.79
CA PHE A 49 -15.82 -1.88 -9.59
C PHE A 49 -16.90 -0.84 -9.81
N LYS A 50 -16.85 -0.07 -10.90
CA LYS A 50 -17.93 0.85 -11.29
C LYS A 50 -19.30 0.16 -11.28
N ASN A 51 -19.35 -1.09 -11.74
CA ASN A 51 -20.59 -1.86 -11.79
C ASN A 51 -20.65 -2.95 -10.71
N PHE A 52 -19.50 -3.55 -10.34
CA PHE A 52 -19.47 -4.67 -9.39
C PHE A 52 -19.99 -4.29 -8.00
N ARG A 53 -19.77 -3.05 -7.54
CA ARG A 53 -20.24 -2.60 -6.21
C ARG A 53 -21.76 -2.65 -6.02
N TRP A 54 -22.51 -2.66 -7.11
CA TRP A 54 -23.98 -2.71 -7.12
C TRP A 54 -24.54 -4.12 -7.31
N ILE A 55 -23.68 -5.14 -7.40
CA ILE A 55 -24.13 -6.53 -7.50
C ILE A 55 -24.83 -6.92 -6.22
N LYS A 56 -26.03 -7.47 -6.40
CA LYS A 56 -26.81 -8.12 -5.35
C LYS A 56 -26.42 -9.58 -5.23
N ASP A 57 -26.22 -10.03 -4.00
CA ASP A 57 -26.15 -11.46 -3.67
C ASP A 57 -27.54 -12.13 -3.79
N PRO A 58 -27.66 -13.47 -3.55
CA PRO A 58 -28.95 -14.16 -3.62
C PRO A 58 -30.04 -13.62 -2.67
N HIS A 59 -29.66 -12.83 -1.65
CA HIS A 59 -30.59 -12.19 -0.71
C HIS A 59 -30.93 -10.75 -1.11
N GLY A 60 -30.45 -10.28 -2.27
CA GLY A 60 -30.71 -8.93 -2.75
C GLY A 60 -29.79 -7.85 -2.15
N ILE A 61 -28.78 -8.23 -1.37
CA ILE A 61 -27.87 -7.30 -0.68
C ILE A 61 -26.67 -6.99 -1.56
N THR A 62 -26.35 -5.71 -1.74
CA THR A 62 -25.25 -5.28 -2.61
C THR A 62 -23.88 -5.39 -1.95
N LEU A 63 -22.80 -5.54 -2.74
CA LEU A 63 -21.43 -5.41 -2.21
C LEU A 63 -21.23 -4.10 -1.43
N ASN A 64 -21.79 -3.00 -1.95
CA ASN A 64 -21.77 -1.69 -1.29
C ASN A 64 -22.40 -1.71 0.12
N GLN A 65 -23.44 -2.52 0.33
CA GLN A 65 -24.06 -2.71 1.66
C GLN A 65 -23.25 -3.65 2.55
N HIS A 66 -22.57 -4.66 1.99
CA HIS A 66 -21.70 -5.58 2.75
C HIS A 66 -20.41 -4.94 3.24
N VAL A 67 -19.82 -4.06 2.42
CA VAL A 67 -18.49 -3.49 2.66
C VAL A 67 -18.54 -2.05 3.17
N GLY A 68 -19.49 -1.26 2.65
CA GLY A 68 -19.51 0.18 2.80
C GLY A 68 -18.93 0.88 1.57
N GLY A 69 -19.59 1.95 1.14
CA GLY A 69 -19.25 2.59 -0.12
C GLY A 69 -17.93 3.34 -0.11
N ARG A 70 -17.59 3.95 1.03
CA ARG A 70 -16.33 4.65 1.25
C ARG A 70 -15.17 3.66 1.22
N GLU A 71 -15.35 2.50 1.84
CA GLU A 71 -14.36 1.45 2.01
C GLU A 71 -14.00 0.84 0.64
N ILE A 72 -15.01 0.62 -0.21
CA ILE A 72 -14.79 0.26 -1.61
C ILE A 72 -13.96 1.35 -2.31
N ASP A 73 -14.36 2.62 -2.22
CA ASP A 73 -13.63 3.72 -2.88
C ASP A 73 -12.17 3.84 -2.42
N LEU A 74 -11.90 3.55 -1.14
CA LEU A 74 -10.54 3.46 -0.61
C LEU A 74 -9.79 2.28 -1.24
N ALA A 75 -10.37 1.08 -1.27
CA ALA A 75 -9.75 -0.09 -1.89
C ALA A 75 -9.38 0.15 -3.36
N LEU A 76 -10.23 0.85 -4.13
CA LEU A 76 -9.98 1.14 -5.54
C LEU A 76 -8.75 1.98 -5.82
N LYS A 77 -8.36 2.82 -4.88
CA LYS A 77 -7.17 3.68 -5.01
C LYS A 77 -5.96 3.14 -4.26
N GLY A 78 -6.02 1.89 -3.78
CA GLY A 78 -4.96 1.26 -2.99
C GLY A 78 -4.89 1.70 -1.54
N GLN A 79 -5.97 2.28 -1.00
CA GLN A 79 -6.02 2.82 0.36
C GLN A 79 -6.98 2.07 1.27
N GLY A 80 -7.53 0.94 0.80
CA GLY A 80 -8.40 0.08 1.59
C GLY A 80 -7.61 -0.68 2.67
N ASN A 81 -8.29 -1.02 3.77
CA ASN A 81 -7.70 -1.88 4.80
C ASN A 81 -7.77 -3.36 4.41
N ASP A 82 -6.97 -4.18 5.07
CA ASP A 82 -6.92 -5.64 4.96
C ASP A 82 -8.31 -6.30 5.02
N LYS A 83 -9.14 -5.93 6.01
CA LYS A 83 -10.49 -6.48 6.20
C LYS A 83 -11.42 -6.16 5.03
N THR A 84 -11.26 -4.99 4.41
CA THR A 84 -12.04 -4.56 3.25
C THR A 84 -11.72 -5.42 2.04
N PHE A 85 -10.44 -5.67 1.77
CA PHE A 85 -10.03 -6.57 0.69
C PHE A 85 -10.60 -7.98 0.88
N VAL A 86 -10.47 -8.56 2.08
CA VAL A 86 -11.01 -9.89 2.40
C VAL A 86 -12.52 -9.95 2.21
N LYS A 87 -13.27 -8.93 2.65
CA LYS A 87 -14.73 -8.88 2.43
C LYS A 87 -15.10 -8.85 0.95
N ILE A 88 -14.39 -8.03 0.15
CA ILE A 88 -14.62 -7.95 -1.29
C ILE A 88 -14.33 -9.30 -1.95
N TRP A 89 -13.20 -9.92 -1.63
CA TRP A 89 -12.82 -11.22 -2.19
C TRP A 89 -13.79 -12.34 -1.81
N ASN A 90 -14.17 -12.44 -0.54
CA ASN A 90 -15.15 -13.44 -0.10
C ASN A 90 -16.53 -13.21 -0.76
N PHE A 91 -16.92 -11.95 -0.98
CA PHE A 91 -18.13 -11.64 -1.74
C PHE A 91 -18.02 -12.11 -3.20
N MET A 92 -16.87 -11.90 -3.85
CA MET A 92 -16.63 -12.40 -5.21
C MET A 92 -16.70 -13.92 -5.27
N LEU A 93 -16.06 -14.62 -4.32
CA LEU A 93 -16.05 -16.08 -4.23
C LEU A 93 -17.44 -16.67 -4.03
N LYS A 94 -18.27 -16.03 -3.20
CA LYS A 94 -19.66 -16.45 -2.98
C LYS A 94 -20.55 -16.22 -4.21
N ASN A 95 -20.19 -15.26 -5.07
CA ASN A 95 -21.03 -14.80 -6.17
C ASN A 95 -20.36 -14.96 -7.55
N LYS A 96 -19.48 -15.95 -7.71
CA LYS A 96 -18.66 -16.14 -8.92
C LYS A 96 -19.47 -16.20 -10.21
N ASP A 97 -20.64 -16.81 -10.19
CA ASP A 97 -21.48 -16.91 -11.40
C ASP A 97 -21.99 -15.55 -11.90
N LEU A 98 -22.17 -14.59 -10.98
CA LEU A 98 -22.52 -13.22 -11.35
C LEU A 98 -21.37 -12.52 -12.10
N LEU A 99 -20.13 -12.95 -11.88
CA LEU A 99 -18.94 -12.40 -12.54
C LEU A 99 -18.86 -12.72 -14.04
N ASP A 100 -19.63 -13.67 -14.56
CA ASP A 100 -19.68 -13.94 -16.01
C ASP A 100 -20.36 -12.81 -16.81
N LYS A 101 -21.05 -11.89 -16.14
CA LYS A 101 -21.69 -10.74 -16.79
C LYS A 101 -20.74 -9.56 -16.99
N TYR A 102 -19.56 -9.58 -16.37
CA TYR A 102 -18.67 -8.42 -16.31
C TYR A 102 -17.46 -8.60 -17.23
N LYS A 103 -17.53 -7.92 -18.37
CA LYS A 103 -16.39 -7.76 -19.28
C LYS A 103 -15.49 -6.65 -18.76
N VAL A 104 -14.21 -6.94 -18.58
CA VAL A 104 -13.19 -6.02 -18.09
C VAL A 104 -12.01 -5.97 -19.04
N GLU A 105 -11.29 -4.86 -19.00
CA GLU A 105 -9.94 -4.70 -19.56
C GLU A 105 -8.95 -5.01 -18.45
N VAL A 106 -8.03 -5.94 -18.71
CA VAL A 106 -6.85 -6.18 -17.88
C VAL A 106 -5.75 -5.30 -18.44
N CYS A 107 -5.32 -4.33 -17.64
CA CYS A 107 -4.38 -3.31 -18.06
C CYS A 107 -2.97 -3.55 -17.52
N GLY A 108 -2.01 -3.38 -18.41
CA GLY A 108 -0.60 -3.17 -18.16
C GLY A 108 -0.32 -1.87 -17.40
N ARG A 109 0.97 -1.53 -17.21
CA ARG A 109 1.29 -0.22 -16.60
C ARG A 109 0.94 0.84 -17.61
N ALA A 110 0.27 1.90 -17.17
CA ALA A 110 -0.02 3.02 -18.05
C ALA A 110 1.29 3.56 -18.63
N ASN A 111 1.24 3.94 -19.90
CA ASN A 111 2.36 4.59 -20.57
C ASN A 111 2.63 5.96 -19.93
N LYS A 112 3.81 6.53 -20.19
CA LYS A 112 4.20 7.85 -19.65
C LYS A 112 3.24 8.99 -20.07
N ASP A 113 2.54 8.83 -21.18
CA ASP A 113 1.51 9.74 -21.67
C ASP A 113 0.12 9.53 -21.01
N GLY A 114 0.01 8.56 -20.10
CA GLY A 114 -1.23 8.22 -19.40
C GLY A 114 -2.20 7.35 -20.22
N SER A 115 -1.80 6.89 -21.41
CA SER A 115 -2.56 5.91 -22.19
C SER A 115 -2.54 4.53 -21.52
N LYS A 116 -3.65 3.80 -21.68
CA LYS A 116 -3.78 2.45 -21.14
C LYS A 116 -3.11 1.44 -22.07
N ASP A 117 -2.36 0.52 -21.49
CA ASP A 117 -1.88 -0.67 -22.17
C ASP A 117 -2.87 -1.81 -21.87
N VAL A 118 -3.73 -2.19 -22.82
CA VAL A 118 -4.72 -3.25 -22.60
C VAL A 118 -4.11 -4.58 -23.04
N GLU A 119 -3.74 -5.41 -22.07
CA GLU A 119 -3.09 -6.70 -22.31
C GLU A 119 -4.13 -7.78 -22.65
N GLN A 120 -5.30 -7.71 -22.00
CA GLN A 120 -6.37 -8.68 -22.21
C GLN A 120 -7.75 -8.04 -22.02
N THR A 121 -8.76 -8.59 -22.66
CA THR A 121 -10.15 -8.22 -22.42
C THR A 121 -11.01 -9.48 -22.33
N GLY A 122 -11.89 -9.57 -21.35
CA GLY A 122 -12.73 -10.75 -21.17
C GLY A 122 -13.66 -10.66 -19.98
N LYS A 123 -14.49 -11.70 -19.81
CA LYS A 123 -15.38 -11.82 -18.65
C LYS A 123 -14.59 -12.31 -17.44
N ILE A 124 -14.76 -11.68 -16.28
CA ILE A 124 -14.00 -12.01 -15.05
C ILE A 124 -14.02 -13.52 -14.75
N LYS A 125 -15.20 -14.15 -14.77
CA LYS A 125 -15.32 -15.60 -14.51
C LYS A 125 -14.46 -16.43 -15.46
N LYS A 126 -14.52 -16.12 -16.76
CA LYS A 126 -13.77 -16.83 -17.82
C LYS A 126 -12.27 -16.56 -17.79
N LEU A 127 -11.86 -15.37 -17.37
CA LEU A 127 -10.45 -15.00 -17.28
C LEU A 127 -9.78 -15.68 -16.09
N TYR A 128 -10.48 -15.76 -14.96
CA TYR A 128 -9.92 -16.21 -13.69
C TYR A 128 -10.55 -17.53 -13.24
N PHE A 129 -11.78 -17.47 -12.71
CA PHE A 129 -12.39 -18.57 -11.95
C PHE A 129 -12.67 -19.86 -12.73
N ASP A 130 -12.78 -19.81 -14.07
CA ASP A 130 -12.96 -21.01 -14.91
C ASP A 130 -11.63 -21.69 -15.27
N LYS A 131 -10.50 -20.97 -15.13
CA LYS A 131 -9.17 -21.43 -15.58
C LYS A 131 -8.27 -21.89 -14.45
N MET A 132 -8.54 -21.46 -13.22
CA MET A 132 -7.68 -21.71 -12.07
C MET A 132 -8.51 -21.85 -10.80
N SER A 133 -7.88 -22.31 -9.72
CA SER A 133 -8.54 -22.40 -8.41
C SER A 133 -8.97 -21.02 -7.93
N ASP A 134 -9.95 -20.97 -7.03
CA ASP A 134 -10.44 -19.73 -6.44
C ASP A 134 -9.33 -18.88 -5.80
N GLN A 135 -8.40 -19.53 -5.09
CA GLN A 135 -7.24 -18.85 -4.50
C GLN A 135 -6.33 -18.27 -5.58
N ALA A 136 -6.01 -19.06 -6.61
CA ALA A 136 -5.17 -18.63 -7.71
C ALA A 136 -5.82 -17.50 -8.52
N ALA A 137 -7.15 -17.53 -8.68
CA ALA A 137 -7.93 -16.49 -9.34
C ALA A 137 -7.78 -15.16 -8.62
N LEU A 138 -8.01 -15.14 -7.30
CA LEU A 138 -7.81 -13.93 -6.50
C LEU A 138 -6.35 -13.45 -6.53
N GLN A 139 -5.39 -14.38 -6.44
CA GLN A 139 -3.98 -14.03 -6.51
C GLN A 139 -3.59 -13.43 -7.86
N GLN A 140 -4.08 -13.99 -8.97
CA GLN A 140 -3.85 -13.44 -10.31
C GLN A 140 -4.50 -12.06 -10.46
N MET A 141 -5.69 -11.84 -9.89
CA MET A 141 -6.32 -10.52 -9.90
C MET A 141 -5.51 -9.47 -9.13
N VAL A 142 -4.75 -9.85 -8.09
CA VAL A 142 -3.78 -8.95 -7.46
C VAL A 142 -2.65 -8.62 -8.45
N GLN A 143 -2.07 -9.62 -9.12
CA GLN A 143 -1.01 -9.41 -10.13
C GLN A 143 -1.47 -8.51 -11.28
N ASP A 144 -2.72 -8.68 -11.70
CA ASP A 144 -3.38 -7.92 -12.77
C ASP A 144 -3.92 -6.56 -12.29
N ARG A 145 -3.52 -6.13 -11.07
CA ARG A 145 -3.82 -4.80 -10.51
C ARG A 145 -5.31 -4.49 -10.38
N PHE A 146 -6.11 -5.50 -10.04
CA PHE A 146 -7.47 -5.27 -9.51
C PHE A 146 -7.42 -4.86 -8.04
N PHE A 147 -6.37 -5.30 -7.34
CA PHE A 147 -6.16 -5.08 -5.92
C PHE A 147 -4.69 -4.77 -5.67
N GLY A 148 -4.45 -3.87 -4.73
CA GLY A 148 -3.11 -3.49 -4.31
C GLY A 148 -3.20 -2.42 -3.24
N MET A 149 -2.05 -1.97 -2.77
CA MET A 149 -1.95 -0.94 -1.74
C MET A 149 -0.95 0.12 -2.17
N ASP A 150 -1.29 1.40 -2.04
CA ASP A 150 -0.34 2.51 -2.25
C ASP A 150 0.38 2.87 -0.94
N CYS A 151 1.35 3.78 -1.03
CA CYS A 151 2.11 4.24 0.13
C CYS A 151 1.24 4.88 1.21
N ILE A 152 0.20 5.63 0.83
CA ILE A 152 -0.71 6.28 1.79
C ILE A 152 -1.56 5.22 2.50
N GLY A 153 -2.07 4.26 1.75
CA GLY A 153 -2.82 3.12 2.25
C GLY A 153 -2.00 2.27 3.20
N PHE A 154 -0.75 1.99 2.85
CA PHE A 154 0.15 1.21 3.71
C PHE A 154 0.34 1.89 5.07
N ILE A 155 0.77 3.15 5.08
CA ILE A 155 1.03 3.88 6.33
C ILE A 155 -0.24 4.07 7.15
N ALA A 156 -1.35 4.49 6.52
CA ALA A 156 -2.60 4.71 7.24
C ALA A 156 -3.12 3.42 7.89
N ASN A 157 -3.01 2.28 7.20
CA ASN A 157 -3.48 1.02 7.75
C ASN A 157 -2.50 0.40 8.73
N PHE A 158 -1.19 0.67 8.62
CA PHE A 158 -0.24 0.34 9.69
C PHE A 158 -0.60 1.08 10.99
N LEU A 159 -0.87 2.39 10.90
CA LEU A 159 -1.30 3.17 12.08
C LEU A 159 -2.64 2.67 12.67
N ILE A 160 -3.54 2.14 11.83
CA ILE A 160 -4.75 1.48 12.34
C ILE A 160 -4.42 0.13 12.99
N PHE A 161 -3.50 -0.64 12.39
CA PHE A 161 -3.07 -1.94 12.88
C PHE A 161 -2.42 -1.85 14.27
N THR A 162 -1.62 -0.81 14.52
CA THR A 162 -1.01 -0.56 15.84
C THR A 162 -1.98 0.04 16.86
N GLY A 163 -3.19 0.41 16.45
CA GLY A 163 -4.18 1.09 17.30
C GLY A 163 -3.95 2.59 17.46
N GLU A 164 -2.94 3.17 16.80
CA GLU A 164 -2.69 4.61 16.80
C GLU A 164 -3.83 5.39 16.17
N TRP A 165 -4.43 4.84 15.11
CA TRP A 165 -5.59 5.41 14.43
C TRP A 165 -6.81 4.51 14.61
N ASP A 166 -7.94 5.12 14.99
CA ASP A 166 -9.23 4.43 15.09
C ASP A 166 -9.86 4.17 13.70
N LYS A 167 -9.46 4.96 12.70
CA LYS A 167 -9.98 4.90 11.33
C LYS A 167 -9.02 5.52 10.32
N TYR A 168 -9.38 5.41 9.05
CA TYR A 168 -8.58 5.96 7.96
C TYR A 168 -8.62 7.50 7.89
N TYR A 169 -7.44 8.12 8.06
CA TYR A 169 -7.19 9.54 7.79
C TYR A 169 -6.28 9.69 6.58
N GLY A 170 -6.85 9.92 5.40
CA GLY A 170 -6.07 10.06 4.17
C GLY A 170 -5.24 11.34 4.16
N VAL A 171 -3.92 11.21 4.25
CA VAL A 171 -2.98 12.34 4.24
C VAL A 171 -2.04 12.20 3.03
N SER A 172 -1.90 13.28 2.27
CA SER A 172 -0.91 13.34 1.19
C SER A 172 0.50 13.43 1.77
N PRO A 173 1.51 12.69 1.25
CA PRO A 173 2.85 12.62 1.83
C PRO A 173 3.47 13.98 2.20
N ARG A 174 3.41 14.96 1.30
CA ARG A 174 3.92 16.33 1.54
C ARG A 174 3.32 17.05 2.75
N ARG A 175 2.17 16.59 3.27
CA ARG A 175 1.47 17.16 4.44
C ARG A 175 1.63 16.33 5.72
N TYR A 176 2.41 15.24 5.69
CA TYR A 176 2.73 14.49 6.91
C TYR A 176 3.36 15.36 8.01
N PRO A 177 4.28 16.29 7.68
CA PRO A 177 4.84 17.23 8.67
C PRO A 177 3.79 18.07 9.40
N ASP A 178 2.67 18.37 8.73
CA ASP A 178 1.61 19.23 9.29
C ASP A 178 0.57 18.44 10.10
N HIS A 179 0.32 17.18 9.73
CA HIS A 179 -0.85 16.43 10.20
C HIS A 179 -0.55 15.13 10.94
N VAL A 180 0.63 14.53 10.76
CA VAL A 180 0.92 13.17 11.26
C VAL A 180 2.15 13.14 12.17
N ALA A 181 3.26 13.71 11.72
CA ALA A 181 4.57 13.64 12.37
C ALA A 181 5.22 15.02 12.35
N LYS A 182 5.19 15.73 13.49
CA LYS A 182 5.53 17.16 13.57
C LYS A 182 6.97 17.44 13.99
N THR A 183 7.66 16.44 14.52
CA THR A 183 9.04 16.58 14.97
C THR A 183 9.97 16.24 13.82
N ASN A 184 10.74 17.22 13.36
CA ASN A 184 11.74 17.00 12.32
C ASN A 184 12.99 16.33 12.91
N ILE A 185 13.58 15.38 12.19
CA ILE A 185 14.81 14.68 12.59
C ILE A 185 15.95 15.14 11.67
N ASP A 186 16.85 15.95 12.20
CA ASP A 186 17.94 16.58 11.45
C ASP A 186 19.31 15.94 11.69
N ASP A 187 19.44 15.12 12.74
CA ASP A 187 20.66 14.39 13.05
C ASP A 187 20.50 12.90 12.72
N ILE A 188 21.51 12.33 12.08
CA ILE A 188 21.54 10.90 11.78
C ILE A 188 21.50 10.05 13.05
N ASN A 189 22.06 10.55 14.15
CA ASN A 189 22.08 9.89 15.46
C ASN A 189 20.73 9.90 16.15
N GLU A 190 19.80 10.76 15.72
CA GLU A 190 18.46 10.84 16.28
C GLU A 190 17.45 9.95 15.57
N VAL A 191 17.82 9.34 14.44
CA VAL A 191 16.96 8.44 13.66
C VAL A 191 16.60 7.19 14.47
N LYS A 192 15.32 6.83 14.48
CA LYS A 192 14.78 5.69 15.24
C LYS A 192 13.77 4.87 14.42
N PRO A 193 13.48 3.62 14.84
CA PRO A 193 12.29 2.91 14.38
C PRO A 193 11.04 3.80 14.45
N LEU A 194 10.11 3.57 13.52
CA LEU A 194 8.84 4.28 13.36
C LEU A 194 8.93 5.73 12.88
N ASP A 195 10.12 6.27 12.65
CA ASP A 195 10.24 7.55 11.97
C ASP A 195 9.72 7.45 10.53
N PHE A 196 9.02 8.49 10.09
CA PHE A 196 8.46 8.61 8.76
C PHE A 196 9.49 9.20 7.80
N MET A 197 9.74 8.50 6.70
CA MET A 197 10.54 9.00 5.58
C MET A 197 9.61 9.63 4.55
N VAL A 198 9.73 10.94 4.31
CA VAL A 198 8.74 11.72 3.56
C VAL A 198 9.37 12.40 2.32
N TRP A 199 8.90 11.96 1.14
CA TRP A 199 9.14 12.60 -0.15
C TRP A 199 7.93 13.46 -0.55
N ASN A 200 8.08 14.32 -1.56
CA ASN A 200 7.00 15.16 -2.09
C ASN A 200 5.79 14.35 -2.64
N GLY A 201 5.98 13.06 -2.95
CA GLY A 201 4.93 12.17 -3.47
C GLY A 201 4.89 10.76 -2.87
N HIS A 202 5.73 10.48 -1.88
CA HIS A 202 5.85 9.13 -1.30
C HIS A 202 6.12 9.20 0.20
N VAL A 203 5.70 8.18 0.93
CA VAL A 203 5.95 8.03 2.35
C VAL A 203 6.31 6.57 2.64
N ALA A 204 7.32 6.40 3.50
CA ALA A 204 7.76 5.13 4.03
C ALA A 204 8.02 5.28 5.53
N MET A 205 8.35 4.18 6.20
CA MET A 205 8.73 4.19 7.62
C MET A 205 10.01 3.41 7.84
N ILE A 206 10.79 3.88 8.81
CA ILE A 206 11.94 3.16 9.32
C ILE A 206 11.41 2.02 10.17
N ASP A 207 11.83 0.81 9.82
CA ASP A 207 11.49 -0.40 10.53
C ASP A 207 12.47 -0.64 11.67
N TRP A 208 13.76 -0.64 11.35
CA TRP A 208 14.83 -0.87 12.32
C TRP A 208 16.04 0.02 12.06
N VAL A 209 16.83 0.31 13.10
CA VAL A 209 18.12 1.00 12.98
C VAL A 209 19.20 0.07 13.51
N TRP A 210 20.07 -0.40 12.61
CA TRP A 210 21.13 -1.35 12.94
C TRP A 210 22.32 -0.68 13.60
N GLU A 211 22.83 0.38 12.97
CA GLU A 211 24.01 1.11 13.43
C GLU A 211 24.11 2.49 12.78
N VAL A 212 24.74 3.43 13.48
CA VAL A 212 25.26 4.67 12.90
C VAL A 212 26.67 4.37 12.37
N LEU A 213 26.85 4.51 11.07
CA LEU A 213 28.12 4.20 10.39
C LEU A 213 29.14 5.34 10.53
N ASP A 214 28.66 6.57 10.52
CA ASP A 214 29.42 7.80 10.76
C ASP A 214 28.48 8.99 11.02
N GLU A 215 29.04 10.20 11.14
CA GLU A 215 28.31 11.45 11.41
C GLU A 215 27.21 11.81 10.38
N LYS A 216 27.15 11.13 9.23
CA LYS A 216 26.15 11.40 8.18
C LYS A 216 25.40 10.16 7.73
N ARG A 217 25.77 8.96 8.16
CA ARG A 217 25.20 7.71 7.61
C ARG A 217 24.77 6.75 8.70
N ALA A 218 23.64 6.10 8.47
CA ALA A 218 23.14 5.00 9.28
C ALA A 218 22.70 3.84 8.38
N ARG A 219 22.77 2.63 8.92
CA ARG A 219 22.17 1.44 8.31
C ARG A 219 20.83 1.17 8.98
N ILE A 220 19.79 1.11 8.16
CA ILE A 220 18.40 0.92 8.61
C ILE A 220 17.72 -0.18 7.80
N ASP A 221 16.63 -0.70 8.33
CA ASP A 221 15.60 -1.34 7.53
C ASP A 221 14.44 -0.36 7.36
N MET A 222 13.77 -0.40 6.23
CA MET A 222 12.60 0.43 5.97
C MET A 222 11.49 -0.39 5.33
N CYS A 223 10.23 -0.05 5.62
CA CYS A 223 9.08 -0.63 4.94
C CYS A 223 8.23 0.45 4.29
N GLN A 224 7.60 0.08 3.18
CA GLN A 224 6.88 0.99 2.31
C GLN A 224 5.86 0.23 1.46
N SER A 225 5.07 0.98 0.70
CA SER A 225 4.43 0.43 -0.49
C SER A 225 4.72 1.30 -1.73
N SER A 226 5.46 0.73 -2.67
CA SER A 226 5.71 1.28 -4.02
C SER A 226 5.83 0.12 -5.00
N SER A 227 6.21 0.34 -6.27
CA SER A 227 6.48 -0.71 -7.29
C SER A 227 6.67 -2.14 -6.73
N GLY A 228 5.60 -2.95 -6.72
CA GLY A 228 5.57 -4.29 -6.08
C GLY A 228 4.65 -4.42 -4.86
N GLY A 229 4.10 -3.31 -4.35
CA GLY A 229 3.19 -3.26 -3.20
C GLY A 229 3.92 -3.07 -1.86
N PRO A 230 3.24 -3.40 -0.74
CA PRO A 230 3.83 -3.48 0.58
C PRO A 230 5.06 -4.39 0.62
N GLN A 231 6.18 -3.85 1.11
CA GLN A 231 7.47 -4.53 1.12
C GLN A 231 8.43 -3.85 2.11
N CYS A 232 9.48 -4.58 2.49
CA CYS A 232 10.60 -4.04 3.25
C CYS A 232 11.90 -4.09 2.43
N ASN A 233 12.77 -3.14 2.70
CA ASN A 233 14.09 -3.01 2.13
C ASN A 233 15.08 -3.05 3.30
N GLU A 234 15.91 -4.09 3.34
CA GLU A 234 16.85 -4.37 4.40
C GLU A 234 18.20 -3.70 4.14
N TYR A 235 18.91 -3.39 5.22
CA TYR A 235 20.27 -2.83 5.23
C TYR A 235 20.43 -1.61 4.31
N VAL A 236 19.39 -0.78 4.28
CA VAL A 236 19.37 0.48 3.56
C VAL A 236 20.38 1.44 4.18
N ILE A 237 21.23 2.02 3.33
CA ILE A 237 22.18 3.05 3.75
C ILE A 237 21.50 4.40 3.61
N LEU A 238 21.04 4.91 4.74
CA LEU A 238 20.52 6.26 4.89
C LEU A 238 21.69 7.24 4.99
N ARG A 239 21.65 8.33 4.22
CA ARG A 239 22.65 9.38 4.28
C ARG A 239 22.02 10.76 4.38
N ARG A 240 22.47 11.52 5.39
CA ARG A 240 22.20 12.96 5.51
C ARG A 240 22.95 13.72 4.42
N THR A 241 22.26 14.61 3.73
CA THR A 241 22.84 15.52 2.75
C THR A 241 23.11 16.90 3.39
N GLY A 242 23.69 17.83 2.63
CA GLY A 242 23.81 19.24 3.05
C GLY A 242 22.58 20.08 2.66
N GLY A 243 21.55 19.46 2.07
CA GLY A 243 20.38 20.12 1.54
C GLY A 243 19.32 20.44 2.59
N LYS A 244 18.34 21.23 2.18
CA LYS A 244 17.12 21.50 2.94
C LYS A 244 15.93 20.94 2.18
N GLY A 245 15.17 20.06 2.82
CA GLY A 245 13.97 19.45 2.28
C GLY A 245 12.69 20.14 2.72
N LEU A 246 11.63 19.35 2.87
CA LEU A 246 10.30 19.82 3.27
C LEU A 246 10.37 20.61 4.58
N LYS A 247 9.67 21.75 4.62
CA LYS A 247 9.58 22.65 5.79
C LYS A 247 10.94 23.09 6.35
N GLY A 248 11.99 23.07 5.52
CA GLY A 248 13.34 23.47 5.92
C GLY A 248 14.11 22.42 6.71
N GLY A 249 13.58 21.21 6.86
CA GLY A 249 14.27 20.11 7.52
C GLY A 249 15.45 19.58 6.73
N CYS A 250 16.33 18.85 7.40
CA CYS A 250 17.52 18.29 6.78
C CYS A 250 17.14 17.25 5.75
N GLU A 251 17.80 17.32 4.61
CA GLU A 251 17.57 16.42 3.52
C GLU A 251 18.38 15.13 3.69
N PHE A 252 17.74 14.00 3.40
CA PHE A 252 18.33 12.67 3.38
C PHE A 252 18.18 12.03 2.01
N THR A 253 19.01 11.02 1.74
CA THR A 253 18.92 10.17 0.55
C THR A 253 19.30 8.72 0.92
N ILE A 254 19.02 7.80 0.00
CA ILE A 254 19.36 6.37 0.13
C ILE A 254 20.46 6.02 -0.87
N ASP A 255 21.55 5.44 -0.38
CA ASP A 255 22.69 5.00 -1.21
C ASP A 255 22.62 3.52 -1.62
N GLY A 256 21.77 2.70 -0.96
CA GLY A 256 21.66 1.26 -1.23
C GLY A 256 20.61 0.57 -0.36
N GLY A 257 20.45 -0.75 -0.53
CA GLY A 257 19.54 -1.62 0.23
C GLY A 257 19.12 -2.86 -0.55
N THR A 258 18.56 -3.86 0.14
CA THR A 258 18.17 -5.15 -0.47
C THR A 258 16.73 -5.54 -0.08
N PRO A 259 15.82 -5.76 -1.04
CA PRO A 259 15.95 -5.36 -2.44
C PRO A 259 16.16 -3.85 -2.56
N ALA A 260 16.61 -3.37 -3.72
CA ALA A 260 16.84 -1.93 -3.91
C ALA A 260 15.54 -1.12 -3.71
N PRO A 261 15.53 -0.07 -2.86
CA PRO A 261 14.36 0.79 -2.70
C PRO A 261 13.93 1.38 -4.05
N PRO A 262 12.66 1.22 -4.47
CA PRO A 262 12.22 1.67 -5.79
C PRO A 262 12.11 3.20 -5.89
N VAL A 263 11.84 3.86 -4.76
CA VAL A 263 11.70 5.31 -4.69
C VAL A 263 13.08 5.91 -4.48
N ARG A 264 13.48 6.78 -5.41
CA ARG A 264 14.75 7.50 -5.42
C ARG A 264 14.55 8.98 -5.12
N GLY A 265 15.67 9.66 -4.88
CA GLY A 265 15.70 11.09 -4.62
C GLY A 265 15.61 11.41 -3.13
N HIS A 266 15.45 12.70 -2.88
CA HIS A 266 15.65 13.30 -1.58
C HIS A 266 14.36 13.35 -0.74
N PHE A 267 14.52 13.18 0.57
CA PHE A 267 13.42 13.18 1.53
C PHE A 267 13.83 13.82 2.84
N THR A 268 12.85 13.94 3.73
CA THR A 268 13.03 14.41 5.12
C THR A 268 12.50 13.35 6.07
N ILE A 269 13.02 13.30 7.30
CA ILE A 269 12.60 12.33 8.32
C ILE A 269 11.81 13.06 9.41
N TRP A 270 10.67 12.48 9.77
CA TRP A 270 9.74 13.08 10.73
C TRP A 270 9.29 12.06 11.76
N ARG A 271 9.22 12.48 13.02
CA ARG A 271 8.72 11.69 14.13
C ARG A 271 7.35 12.16 14.56
N ARG A 272 6.48 11.20 14.87
CA ARG A 272 5.21 11.42 15.53
C ARG A 272 5.42 11.42 17.04
N GLU A 273 4.91 12.44 17.70
CA GLU A 273 4.94 12.54 19.16
C GLU A 273 4.11 11.40 19.78
N GLY A 274 4.62 10.76 20.82
CA GLY A 274 3.93 9.67 21.50
C GLY A 274 4.00 8.32 20.81
N PHE A 275 4.72 8.20 19.68
CA PHE A 275 4.78 6.98 18.87
C PHE A 275 6.24 6.51 18.75
N TRP A 276 6.60 5.49 19.52
CA TRP A 276 7.92 4.88 19.57
C TRP A 276 7.82 3.37 19.83
N TYR A 277 8.87 2.65 19.43
CA TYR A 277 9.14 1.24 19.69
C TYR A 277 10.25 1.13 20.73
#